data_AF-A0A6A6R0S6-F1
#
_entry.id   AF-A0A6A6R0S6-F1
#
_cell.length_a   1.000
_cell.length_b   1.000
_cell.length_c   1.000
_cell.angle_alpha   90.00
_cell.angle_beta   90.00
_cell.angle_gamma   90.00
#
_symmetry.space_group_name_H-M   'P 1'
#
loop_
_entity.id
_entity.type
_entity.pdbx_description
1 polymer ?
#
loop_
_entity_poly.entity_id
_entity_poly.type
_entity_poly.pdbx_seq_one_letter_code
_entity_poly.pdbx_strand_id
1 'polypeptide(L)'
;MLLTQGQVSMAISSSIVLLFTLILFLSGYVLQQRTVHSLQAAIKPRLPKPLPAPKPVAAPSLNVKWARPIGQRVGSDADFHEYISQQTIDWSRLGYVQVVKEHVELCSAMMVFADLNRLKSPAKRILLFPRAWLQEKEGESPSSSLTTSRRLLRAVARRYGVVLMPMQTIVEGSDDSLPSSYSLASIYSLVDYERVIHLAAPGVILDAGPLDSLLAFSKSQPLAAFPATSERNDISTSLFLVHPTVSDYRKLRELRATEPMTDLNLFRRSFAAPESLLSTWSLSLGNLVYESGTLRDAIDGFNATIFIEATAYVRLSDPELPGPEYDVPYYDRVRLRPQNEEAGAVWAKLYDTFRERRMEICGLDLETWTTPVLQAEEASQDEVPEEKQRPGEEQRAESEELQVQDL
;
A
#
# COMPACT_ATOMS: atom_id res chain seq x y z
N MET A 1 22.14 44.40 -72.97
CA MET A 1 22.14 42.97 -73.31
C MET A 1 20.72 42.45 -73.21
N LEU A 2 20.14 41.98 -74.31
CA LEU A 2 18.78 41.43 -74.35
C LEU A 2 18.84 39.96 -73.90
N LEU A 3 18.17 39.64 -72.79
CA LEU A 3 18.05 38.27 -72.28
C LEU A 3 17.38 37.38 -73.34
N THR A 4 17.95 36.21 -73.59
CA THR A 4 17.38 35.27 -74.57
C THR A 4 16.13 34.60 -73.98
N GLN A 5 15.15 34.27 -74.82
CA GLN A 5 13.88 33.66 -74.41
C GLN A 5 14.07 32.40 -73.54
N GLY A 6 15.14 31.63 -73.78
CA GLY A 6 15.50 30.47 -72.96
C GLY A 6 15.97 30.81 -71.54
N GLN A 7 16.69 31.93 -71.36
CA GLN A 7 17.12 32.40 -70.03
C GLN A 7 15.93 32.84 -69.17
N VAL A 8 14.93 33.48 -69.77
CA VAL A 8 13.71 33.88 -69.08
C VAL A 8 12.90 32.66 -68.64
N SER A 9 12.74 31.66 -69.51
CA SER A 9 12.03 30.42 -69.15
C SER A 9 12.73 29.63 -68.04
N MET A 10 14.06 29.55 -68.06
CA MET A 10 14.83 28.86 -67.03
C MET A 10 14.79 29.60 -65.69
N ALA A 11 14.84 30.93 -65.70
CA ALA A 11 14.71 31.74 -64.48
C ALA A 11 13.33 31.58 -63.84
N ILE A 12 12.26 31.54 -64.65
CA ILE A 12 10.90 31.35 -64.16
C ILE A 12 10.71 29.95 -63.57
N SER A 13 11.15 28.89 -64.26
CA SER A 13 10.99 27.52 -63.77
C SER A 13 11.82 27.26 -62.50
N SER A 14 13.06 27.77 -62.44
CA SER A 14 13.89 27.68 -61.25
C SER A 14 13.27 28.43 -60.05
N SER A 15 12.70 29.62 -60.29
CA SER A 15 12.03 30.40 -59.24
C SER A 15 10.80 29.69 -58.69
N ILE A 16 10.02 29.03 -59.55
CA ILE A 16 8.84 28.26 -59.13
C ILE A 16 9.26 27.07 -58.25
N VAL A 17 10.27 26.30 -58.66
CA VAL A 17 10.77 25.16 -57.87
C VAL A 17 11.30 25.63 -56.51
N LEU A 18 12.06 26.73 -56.48
CA LEU A 18 12.57 27.31 -55.24
C LEU A 18 11.43 27.74 -54.30
N LEU A 19 10.39 28.37 -54.84
CA LEU A 19 9.24 28.81 -54.05
C LEU A 19 8.45 27.62 -53.47
N PHE A 20 8.19 26.58 -54.25
CA PHE A 20 7.48 25.39 -53.75
C PHE A 20 8.31 24.60 -52.73
N THR A 21 9.62 24.47 -52.92
CA THR A 21 10.50 23.83 -51.93
C THR A 21 10.56 24.61 -50.62
N LEU A 22 10.61 25.95 -50.67
CA LEU A 22 10.56 26.82 -49.49
C LEU A 22 9.24 26.64 -48.73
N ILE A 23 8.11 26.58 -49.44
CA ILE A 23 6.79 26.38 -48.82
C ILE A 23 6.70 25.02 -48.13
N LEU A 24 7.16 23.95 -48.78
CA LEU A 24 7.18 22.61 -48.17
C LEU A 24 8.07 22.57 -46.93
N PHE A 25 9.23 23.23 -46.98
CA PHE A 25 10.13 23.33 -45.84
C PHE A 25 9.50 24.10 -44.66
N LEU A 26 8.88 25.26 -44.92
CA LEU A 26 8.20 26.05 -43.90
C LEU A 26 7.01 25.31 -43.29
N SER A 27 6.25 24.55 -44.10
CA SER A 27 5.16 23.71 -43.61
C SER A 27 5.66 22.61 -42.66
N GLY A 28 6.75 21.93 -43.00
CA GLY A 28 7.38 20.94 -42.12
C GLY A 28 7.91 21.56 -40.83
N TYR A 29 8.56 22.72 -40.92
CA TYR A 29 9.12 23.45 -39.79
C TYR A 29 8.04 23.85 -38.76
N VAL A 30 6.91 24.40 -39.21
CA VAL A 30 5.81 24.80 -38.32
C VAL A 30 5.19 23.59 -37.62
N LEU A 31 5.08 22.46 -38.31
CA LEU A 31 4.55 21.23 -37.72
C LEU A 31 5.47 20.68 -36.62
N GLN A 32 6.78 20.69 -36.86
CA GLN A 32 7.79 20.27 -35.88
C GLN A 32 7.86 21.20 -34.66
N GLN A 33 7.72 22.51 -34.83
CA GLN A 33 7.65 23.42 -33.68
C GLN A 33 6.42 23.17 -32.80
N ARG A 34 5.26 22.88 -33.41
CA ARG A 34 4.03 22.61 -32.65
C ARG A 34 4.14 21.34 -31.82
N THR A 35 4.75 20.28 -32.34
CA THR A 35 4.96 19.02 -31.60
C THR A 35 5.99 19.17 -30.49
N VAL A 36 7.07 19.91 -30.69
CA VAL A 36 8.05 20.16 -29.62
C VAL A 36 7.42 21.00 -28.50
N HIS A 37 6.66 22.04 -28.85
CA HIS A 37 6.01 22.88 -27.84
C HIS A 37 4.91 22.13 -27.06
N SER A 38 4.19 21.19 -27.70
CA SER A 38 3.21 20.36 -27.01
C SER A 38 3.86 19.35 -26.06
N LEU A 39 4.98 18.74 -26.47
CA LEU A 39 5.75 17.84 -25.60
C LEU A 39 6.40 18.58 -24.42
N GLN A 40 6.97 19.76 -24.66
CA GLN A 40 7.52 20.59 -23.58
C GLN A 40 6.43 21.04 -22.60
N ALA A 41 5.21 21.32 -23.08
CA ALA A 41 4.08 21.63 -22.21
C ALA A 41 3.61 20.41 -21.38
N ALA A 42 3.75 19.19 -21.90
CA ALA A 42 3.44 17.96 -21.18
C ALA A 42 4.49 17.58 -20.13
N ILE A 43 5.77 17.90 -20.38
CA ILE A 43 6.91 17.53 -19.51
C ILE A 43 7.17 18.55 -18.39
N LYS A 44 6.68 19.79 -18.52
CA LYS A 44 6.94 20.84 -17.52
C LYS A 44 6.37 20.42 -16.15
N PRO A 45 7.21 20.27 -15.10
CA PRO A 45 6.76 19.78 -13.79
C PRO A 45 5.73 20.75 -13.23
N ARG A 46 4.49 20.28 -13.06
CA ARG A 46 3.44 21.07 -12.41
C ARG A 46 3.79 21.19 -10.93
N LEU A 47 4.30 22.36 -10.53
CA LEU A 47 4.38 22.68 -9.11
C LEU A 47 2.97 22.53 -8.51
N PRO A 48 2.81 21.79 -7.40
CA PRO A 48 1.51 21.66 -6.76
C PRO A 48 1.01 23.04 -6.34
N LYS A 49 -0.27 23.34 -6.62
CA LYS A 49 -0.92 24.56 -6.13
C LYS A 49 -0.71 24.67 -4.61
N PRO A 50 -0.40 25.86 -4.08
CA PRO A 50 -0.34 26.07 -2.64
C PRO A 50 -1.69 25.67 -2.04
N LEU A 51 -1.65 24.87 -0.98
CA LEU A 51 -2.84 24.34 -0.33
C LEU A 51 -3.72 25.50 0.14
N PRO A 52 -5.05 25.42 -0.04
CA PRO A 52 -5.96 26.37 0.58
C PRO A 52 -5.75 26.34 2.11
N ALA A 53 -5.90 27.51 2.75
CA ALA A 53 -5.81 27.63 4.20
C ALA A 53 -6.69 26.56 4.87
N PRO A 54 -6.22 25.94 5.98
CA PRO A 54 -6.94 24.88 6.65
C PRO A 54 -8.34 25.40 7.02
N LYS A 55 -9.36 24.86 6.36
CA LYS A 55 -10.74 25.15 6.74
C LYS A 55 -10.92 24.67 8.18
N PRO A 56 -11.55 25.47 9.06
CA PRO A 56 -11.89 25.00 10.39
C PRO A 56 -12.69 23.71 10.24
N VAL A 57 -12.11 22.63 10.77
CA VAL A 57 -12.70 21.28 10.70
C VAL A 57 -13.98 21.36 11.51
N ALA A 58 -15.13 21.23 10.84
CA ALA A 58 -16.40 21.04 11.52
C ALA A 58 -16.28 19.85 12.46
N ALA A 59 -16.90 19.92 13.64
CA ALA A 59 -16.85 18.83 14.61
C ALA A 59 -17.22 17.50 13.92
N PRO A 60 -16.42 16.44 14.12
CA PRO A 60 -16.65 15.15 13.48
C PRO A 60 -18.03 14.64 13.88
N SER A 61 -18.89 14.35 12.91
CA SER A 61 -20.15 13.66 13.17
C SER A 61 -19.86 12.18 13.35
N LEU A 62 -19.58 11.74 14.57
CA LEU A 62 -19.50 10.31 14.85
C LEU A 62 -20.85 9.66 14.54
N ASN A 63 -20.81 8.56 13.80
CA ASN A 63 -22.03 7.87 13.40
C ASN A 63 -22.64 7.17 14.61
N VAL A 64 -23.82 7.64 15.03
CA VAL A 64 -24.53 7.30 16.28
C VAL A 64 -24.76 5.80 16.46
N LYS A 65 -24.82 5.05 15.35
CA LYS A 65 -25.03 3.60 15.34
C LYS A 65 -23.96 2.83 16.14
N TRP A 66 -22.76 3.37 16.25
CA TRP A 66 -21.57 2.65 16.71
C TRP A 66 -21.16 2.94 18.16
N ALA A 67 -21.84 3.85 18.86
CA ALA A 67 -21.38 4.34 20.16
C ALA A 67 -22.17 3.81 21.39
N ARG A 68 -23.00 2.77 21.21
CA ARG A 68 -23.92 2.26 22.26
C ARG A 68 -23.18 1.41 23.33
N PRO A 69 -23.09 1.82 24.61
CA PRO A 69 -22.60 0.96 25.69
C PRO A 69 -23.70 0.00 26.19
N ILE A 70 -23.33 -1.21 26.65
CA ILE A 70 -24.27 -2.18 27.22
C ILE A 70 -24.52 -1.87 28.69
N GLY A 71 -25.79 -1.69 29.07
CA GLY A 71 -26.25 -1.67 30.47
C GLY A 71 -27.23 -0.56 30.85
N GLN A 72 -27.45 0.44 29.99
CA GLN A 72 -28.31 1.59 30.30
C GLN A 72 -29.39 1.77 29.21
N ARG A 73 -30.67 1.64 29.60
CA ARG A 73 -31.79 2.10 28.75
C ARG A 73 -31.81 3.62 28.80
N VAL A 74 -31.17 4.28 27.84
CA VAL A 74 -31.35 5.72 27.60
C VAL A 74 -32.53 5.86 26.64
N GLY A 75 -33.53 6.66 27.03
CA GLY A 75 -34.75 6.86 26.26
C GLY A 75 -34.49 7.79 25.08
N SER A 76 -34.55 7.25 23.86
CA SER A 76 -34.44 7.99 22.58
C SER A 76 -33.03 8.43 22.14
N ASP A 77 -32.84 8.50 20.81
CA ASP A 77 -31.59 8.92 20.15
C ASP A 77 -31.17 10.37 20.52
N ALA A 78 -32.10 11.21 20.98
CA ALA A 78 -31.85 12.60 21.36
C ALA A 78 -31.06 12.74 22.68
N ASP A 79 -31.44 11.97 23.71
CA ASP A 79 -30.74 11.96 25.01
C ASP A 79 -29.30 11.44 24.89
N PHE A 80 -29.02 10.62 23.87
CA PHE A 80 -27.69 10.06 23.61
C PHE A 80 -26.76 11.02 22.87
N HIS A 81 -27.29 11.80 21.92
CA HIS A 81 -26.54 12.92 21.33
C HIS A 81 -26.11 13.91 22.41
N GLU A 82 -26.97 14.14 23.40
CA GLU A 82 -26.66 14.97 24.55
C GLU A 82 -25.55 14.34 25.41
N TYR A 83 -25.57 13.03 25.67
CA TYR A 83 -24.49 12.32 26.39
C TYR A 83 -23.12 12.35 25.68
N ILE A 84 -23.08 12.15 24.35
CA ILE A 84 -21.83 12.25 23.58
C ILE A 84 -21.36 13.70 23.50
N SER A 85 -22.28 14.66 23.42
CA SER A 85 -21.92 16.08 23.51
C SER A 85 -21.41 16.48 24.90
N GLN A 86 -21.83 15.78 25.95
CA GLN A 86 -21.36 15.96 27.33
C GLN A 86 -19.99 15.30 27.57
N GLN A 87 -19.66 14.21 26.87
CA GLN A 87 -18.30 13.65 26.90
C GLN A 87 -17.38 14.41 25.93
N THR A 88 -16.60 15.34 26.45
CA THR A 88 -15.55 16.01 25.68
C THR A 88 -14.43 15.01 25.36
N ILE A 89 -14.50 14.36 24.19
CA ILE A 89 -13.45 13.47 23.70
C ILE A 89 -12.23 14.31 23.29
N ASP A 90 -11.09 14.08 23.94
CA ASP A 90 -9.83 14.75 23.60
C ASP A 90 -9.11 14.03 22.45
N TRP A 91 -9.42 14.42 21.22
CA TRP A 91 -8.78 13.90 20.00
C TRP A 91 -7.30 14.26 19.88
N SER A 92 -6.76 15.15 20.72
CA SER A 92 -5.33 15.48 20.68
C SER A 92 -4.45 14.32 21.14
N ARG A 93 -4.99 13.43 21.99
CA ARG A 93 -4.32 12.27 22.57
C ARG A 93 -4.70 10.94 21.91
N LEU A 94 -5.50 10.99 20.84
CA LEU A 94 -5.95 9.81 20.08
C LEU A 94 -5.32 9.82 18.69
N GLY A 95 -4.87 8.67 18.19
CA GLY A 95 -4.21 8.65 16.89
C GLY A 95 -4.11 7.31 16.17
N TYR A 96 -3.83 7.37 14.87
CA TYR A 96 -3.41 6.25 14.06
C TYR A 96 -1.90 6.26 13.92
N VAL A 97 -1.29 5.12 14.16
CA VAL A 97 0.15 4.93 14.05
C VAL A 97 0.46 3.95 12.92
N GLN A 98 1.45 4.31 12.10
CA GLN A 98 2.08 3.40 11.14
C GLN A 98 3.56 3.30 11.50
N VAL A 99 4.09 2.08 11.47
CA VAL A 99 5.50 1.81 11.71
C VAL A 99 6.09 1.31 10.40
N VAL A 100 7.06 2.04 9.88
CA VAL A 100 7.74 1.72 8.63
C VAL A 100 9.17 1.33 8.97
N LYS A 101 9.61 0.16 8.53
CA LYS A 101 10.96 -0.39 8.73
C LYS A 101 11.77 -0.35 7.44
N GLU A 102 11.09 -0.45 6.29
CA GLU A 102 11.69 -0.47 4.95
C GLU A 102 11.23 0.69 4.08
N HIS A 103 12.04 1.05 3.09
CA HIS A 103 11.73 2.15 2.18
C HIS A 103 10.45 1.91 1.37
N VAL A 104 10.15 0.65 1.01
CA VAL A 104 9.00 0.25 0.19
C VAL A 104 7.65 0.42 0.91
N GLU A 105 7.63 0.18 2.23
CA GLU A 105 6.45 0.27 3.09
C GLU A 105 5.98 1.72 3.29
N LEU A 106 6.86 2.71 3.09
CA LEU A 106 6.58 4.11 3.37
C LEU A 106 5.40 4.65 2.56
N CYS A 107 5.29 4.27 1.29
CA CYS A 107 4.17 4.69 0.47
C CYS A 107 2.87 4.06 0.94
N SER A 108 2.89 2.78 1.32
CA SER A 108 1.72 2.08 1.87
C SER A 108 1.21 2.74 3.15
N ALA A 109 2.10 3.10 4.08
CA ALA A 109 1.75 3.88 5.26
C ALA A 109 1.18 5.27 4.90
N MET A 110 1.78 5.96 3.92
CA MET A 110 1.29 7.26 3.44
C MET A 110 -0.12 7.15 2.83
N MET A 111 -0.45 6.05 2.16
CA MET A 111 -1.78 5.81 1.61
C MET A 111 -2.85 5.64 2.69
N VAL A 112 -2.54 4.93 3.79
CA VAL A 112 -3.42 4.82 4.96
C VAL A 112 -3.73 6.23 5.52
N PHE A 113 -2.72 7.09 5.67
CA PHE A 113 -2.94 8.46 6.14
C PHE A 113 -3.73 9.32 5.15
N ALA A 114 -3.50 9.14 3.85
CA ALA A 114 -4.27 9.80 2.81
C ALA A 114 -5.74 9.41 2.87
N ASP A 115 -6.04 8.13 3.12
CA ASP A 115 -7.41 7.65 3.34
C ASP A 115 -8.04 8.27 4.58
N LEU A 116 -7.36 8.23 5.72
CA LEU A 116 -7.85 8.85 6.95
C LEU A 116 -8.10 10.35 6.77
N ASN A 117 -7.31 11.04 5.94
CA ASN A 117 -7.51 12.44 5.61
C ASN A 117 -8.73 12.64 4.69
N ARG A 118 -8.87 11.81 3.65
CA ARG A 118 -10.03 11.82 2.73
C ARG A 118 -11.34 11.56 3.47
N LEU A 119 -11.33 10.62 4.40
CA LEU A 119 -12.46 10.24 5.26
C LEU A 119 -12.66 11.19 6.46
N LYS A 120 -11.83 12.24 6.58
CA LYS A 120 -11.93 13.29 7.61
C LYS A 120 -11.88 12.78 9.04
N SER A 121 -11.11 11.72 9.31
CA SER A 121 -10.88 11.28 10.69
C SER A 121 -10.25 12.43 11.50
N PRO A 122 -10.78 12.72 12.71
CA PRO A 122 -10.29 13.77 13.60
C PRO A 122 -9.01 13.39 14.35
N ALA A 123 -8.66 12.10 14.40
CA ALA A 123 -7.53 11.60 15.15
C ALA A 123 -6.19 12.05 14.55
N LYS A 124 -5.15 12.05 15.39
CA LYS A 124 -3.78 12.33 14.95
C LYS A 124 -3.25 11.22 14.07
N ARG A 125 -2.35 11.56 13.15
CA ARG A 125 -1.69 10.63 12.24
C ARG A 125 -0.20 10.62 12.58
N ILE A 126 0.35 9.47 12.92
CA ILE A 126 1.70 9.34 13.49
C ILE A 126 2.47 8.30 12.68
N LEU A 127 3.63 8.69 12.16
CA LEU A 127 4.49 7.79 11.40
C LEU A 127 5.80 7.58 12.14
N LEU A 128 6.06 6.33 12.55
CA LEU A 128 7.37 5.92 13.02
C LEU A 128 8.23 5.49 11.85
N PHE A 129 9.47 5.98 11.80
CA PHE A 129 10.43 5.65 10.76
C PHE A 129 11.87 5.63 11.31
N PRO A 130 12.81 4.90 10.69
CA PRO A 130 14.20 4.83 11.15
C PRO A 130 14.88 6.19 11.25
N ARG A 131 15.44 6.50 12.42
CA ARG A 131 16.23 7.72 12.62
C ARG A 131 17.45 7.78 11.70
N ALA A 132 18.01 6.62 11.33
CA ALA A 132 19.11 6.49 10.38
C ALA A 132 18.83 7.19 9.05
N TRP A 133 17.57 7.26 8.61
CA TRP A 133 17.20 7.91 7.35
C TRP A 133 17.40 9.43 7.35
N LEU A 134 17.55 10.04 8.53
CA LEU A 134 17.83 11.48 8.67
C LEU A 134 19.32 11.80 8.62
N GLN A 135 20.20 10.82 8.82
CA GLN A 135 21.64 11.05 8.91
C GLN A 135 22.23 11.27 7.51
N GLU A 136 23.08 12.28 7.37
CA GLU A 136 23.89 12.48 6.17
C GLU A 136 25.26 11.86 6.43
N LYS A 137 25.67 10.92 5.58
CA LYS A 137 27.02 10.35 5.65
C LYS A 137 27.95 11.26 4.86
N GLU A 138 28.97 11.81 5.51
CA GLU A 138 29.95 12.67 4.83
C GLU A 138 30.67 11.90 3.72
N GLY A 139 30.71 12.49 2.52
CA GLY A 139 31.39 11.90 1.36
C GLY A 139 30.59 10.86 0.58
N GLU A 140 29.36 10.51 1.01
CA GLU A 140 28.52 9.54 0.30
C GLU A 140 27.21 10.19 -0.20
N SER A 141 26.92 10.04 -1.49
CA SER A 141 25.62 10.49 -2.02
C SER A 141 24.52 9.57 -1.51
N PRO A 142 23.38 10.11 -1.05
CA PRO A 142 22.28 9.28 -0.55
C PRO A 142 21.78 8.34 -1.64
N SER A 143 21.44 7.11 -1.25
CA SER A 143 20.83 6.14 -2.18
C SER A 143 19.54 6.71 -2.79
N SER A 144 19.17 6.19 -3.97
CA SER A 144 17.92 6.59 -4.65
C SER A 144 16.69 6.38 -3.75
N SER A 145 16.66 5.24 -3.05
CA SER A 145 15.59 4.90 -2.09
C SER A 145 15.53 5.89 -0.94
N LEU A 146 16.67 6.27 -0.36
CA LEU A 146 16.72 7.24 0.74
C LEU A 146 16.27 8.63 0.30
N THR A 147 16.68 9.07 -0.88
CA THR A 147 16.25 10.35 -1.47
C THR A 147 14.73 10.37 -1.66
N THR A 148 14.17 9.27 -2.18
CA THR A 148 12.73 9.08 -2.34
C THR A 148 12.01 9.07 -1.00
N SER A 149 12.50 8.33 0.00
CA SER A 149 11.89 8.28 1.32
C SER A 149 11.91 9.65 2.01
N ARG A 150 13.01 10.40 1.93
CA ARG A 150 13.07 11.78 2.45
C ARG A 150 12.07 12.70 1.76
N ARG A 151 11.87 12.57 0.44
CA ARG A 151 10.83 13.30 -0.30
C ARG A 151 9.44 12.95 0.22
N LEU A 152 9.14 11.66 0.37
CA LEU A 152 7.84 11.17 0.85
C LEU A 152 7.56 11.59 2.29
N LEU A 153 8.54 11.51 3.20
CA LEU A 153 8.43 11.99 4.59
C LEU A 153 8.03 13.47 4.66
N ARG A 154 8.67 14.33 3.85
CA ARG A 154 8.27 15.75 3.77
C ARG A 154 6.87 15.90 3.18
N ALA A 155 6.51 15.09 2.19
CA ALA A 155 5.20 15.16 1.54
C ALA A 155 4.06 14.74 2.47
N VAL A 156 4.21 13.62 3.20
CA VAL A 156 3.17 13.09 4.12
C VAL A 156 2.91 14.04 5.29
N ALA A 157 3.98 14.62 5.87
CA ALA A 157 3.85 15.63 6.93
C ALA A 157 3.10 16.87 6.43
N ARG A 158 3.45 17.38 5.25
CA ARG A 158 2.83 18.60 4.70
C ARG A 158 1.41 18.40 4.17
N ARG A 159 1.13 17.28 3.50
CA ARG A 159 -0.15 17.03 2.83
C ARG A 159 -1.24 16.52 3.78
N TYR A 160 -0.86 15.69 4.76
CA TYR A 160 -1.81 14.99 5.62
C TYR A 160 -1.61 15.31 7.11
N GLY A 161 -0.74 16.26 7.45
CA GLY A 161 -0.51 16.69 8.84
C GLY A 161 0.04 15.58 9.73
N VAL A 162 0.82 14.65 9.15
CA VAL A 162 1.38 13.51 9.87
C VAL A 162 2.53 13.95 10.78
N VAL A 163 2.48 13.51 12.04
CA VAL A 163 3.55 13.67 13.01
C VAL A 163 4.62 12.62 12.73
N LEU A 164 5.81 13.07 12.37
CA LEU A 164 6.95 12.21 12.07
C LEU A 164 7.72 11.92 13.35
N MET A 165 7.78 10.65 13.76
CA MET A 165 8.45 10.19 14.98
C MET A 165 9.64 9.30 14.61
N PRO A 166 10.88 9.80 14.66
CA PRO A 166 12.05 8.97 14.38
C PRO A 166 12.21 7.91 15.47
N MET A 167 12.35 6.64 15.08
CA MET A 167 12.61 5.53 15.98
C MET A 167 14.06 5.04 15.86
N GLN A 168 14.54 4.50 16.97
CA GLN A 168 15.84 3.82 17.06
C GLN A 168 15.63 2.31 16.93
N THR A 169 16.72 1.56 16.80
CA THR A 169 16.67 0.11 16.90
C THR A 169 16.14 -0.30 18.28
N ILE A 170 15.39 -1.39 18.34
CA ILE A 170 14.74 -1.82 19.59
C ILE A 170 15.78 -2.28 20.62
N VAL A 171 16.81 -2.99 20.14
CA VAL A 171 18.01 -3.38 20.89
C VAL A 171 19.13 -2.38 20.56
N GLU A 172 19.81 -1.90 21.60
CA GLU A 172 20.89 -0.91 21.45
C GLU A 172 22.10 -1.51 20.74
N GLY A 173 22.71 -0.75 19.85
CA GLY A 173 23.88 -1.20 19.07
C GLY A 173 23.58 -2.21 17.97
N SER A 174 22.31 -2.53 17.71
CA SER A 174 21.93 -3.33 16.55
C SER A 174 22.18 -2.58 15.25
N ASP A 175 22.39 -3.34 14.16
CA ASP A 175 22.56 -2.78 12.82
C ASP A 175 21.30 -2.01 12.38
N ASP A 176 21.45 -0.70 12.18
CA ASP A 176 20.35 0.21 11.85
C ASP A 176 19.95 0.15 10.36
N SER A 177 20.72 -0.57 9.55
CA SER A 177 20.40 -0.87 8.15
C SER A 177 19.41 -2.03 7.98
N LEU A 178 19.32 -2.91 9.00
CA LEU A 178 18.45 -4.08 8.96
C LEU A 178 17.03 -3.74 9.43
N PRO A 179 15.98 -4.07 8.65
CA PRO A 179 14.59 -3.84 9.07
C PRO A 179 14.21 -4.58 10.35
N SER A 180 14.79 -5.78 10.56
CA SER A 180 14.55 -6.63 11.73
C SER A 180 15.01 -6.02 13.06
N SER A 181 15.91 -5.03 13.01
CA SER A 181 16.36 -4.24 14.17
C SER A 181 15.29 -3.28 14.69
N TYR A 182 14.26 -3.01 13.88
CA TYR A 182 13.12 -2.17 14.26
C TYR A 182 11.91 -3.05 14.62
N SER A 183 11.09 -2.56 15.55
CA SER A 183 9.99 -3.34 16.15
C SER A 183 8.72 -2.50 16.30
N LEU A 184 7.57 -3.16 16.20
CA LEU A 184 6.26 -2.59 16.54
C LEU A 184 6.19 -2.14 18.01
N ALA A 185 7.03 -2.70 18.89
CA ALA A 185 7.15 -2.25 20.28
C ALA A 185 7.56 -0.77 20.39
N SER A 186 8.15 -0.18 19.34
CA SER A 186 8.49 1.26 19.29
C SER A 186 7.27 2.16 19.42
N ILE A 187 6.05 1.66 19.14
CA ILE A 187 4.80 2.40 19.36
C ILE A 187 4.64 2.80 20.84
N TYR A 188 5.14 2.01 21.78
CA TYR A 188 5.06 2.31 23.21
C TYR A 188 5.92 3.52 23.64
N SER A 189 6.76 4.06 22.75
CA SER A 189 7.46 5.34 22.98
C SER A 189 6.54 6.57 22.86
N LEU A 190 5.34 6.42 22.31
CA LEU A 190 4.37 7.49 22.08
C LEU A 190 3.57 7.88 23.33
N VAL A 191 4.25 8.16 24.44
CA VAL A 191 3.65 8.36 25.78
C VAL A 191 2.74 9.58 25.90
N ASP A 192 2.81 10.53 24.96
CA ASP A 192 1.93 11.69 24.90
C ASP A 192 0.49 11.32 24.49
N TYR A 193 0.31 10.14 23.91
CA TYR A 193 -0.97 9.64 23.43
C TYR A 193 -1.60 8.69 24.43
N GLU A 194 -2.93 8.78 24.57
CA GLU A 194 -3.70 7.88 25.41
C GLU A 194 -4.05 6.58 24.68
N ARG A 195 -4.43 6.67 23.41
CA ARG A 195 -4.88 5.52 22.63
C ARG A 195 -4.43 5.68 21.19
N VAL A 196 -3.68 4.70 20.71
CA VAL A 196 -3.24 4.67 19.31
C VAL A 196 -3.58 3.35 18.63
N ILE A 197 -4.17 3.43 17.43
CA ILE A 197 -4.47 2.27 16.59
C ILE A 197 -3.32 2.06 15.62
N HIS A 198 -2.80 0.84 15.60
CA HIS A 198 -1.98 0.34 14.51
C HIS A 198 -2.84 -0.50 13.55
N LEU A 199 -2.74 -0.20 12.25
CA LEU A 199 -3.30 -1.00 11.16
C LEU A 199 -2.12 -1.57 10.38
N ALA A 200 -2.08 -2.88 10.16
CA ALA A 200 -1.04 -3.48 9.33
C ALA A 200 -1.27 -3.10 7.86
N ALA A 201 -0.37 -2.28 7.32
CA ALA A 201 -0.27 -1.98 5.89
C ALA A 201 0.45 -3.13 5.16
N PRO A 202 0.30 -3.27 3.82
CA PRO A 202 -0.54 -2.47 2.93
C PRO A 202 -2.05 -2.80 3.02
N GLY A 203 -2.90 -1.80 2.77
CA GLY A 203 -4.35 -1.96 2.77
C GLY A 203 -5.11 -0.71 2.36
N VAL A 204 -6.44 -0.83 2.30
CA VAL A 204 -7.37 0.24 1.89
C VAL A 204 -8.39 0.47 3.01
N ILE A 205 -8.53 1.73 3.45
CA ILE A 205 -9.61 2.09 4.40
C ILE A 205 -10.85 2.48 3.60
N LEU A 206 -11.92 1.74 3.82
CA LEU A 206 -13.23 1.95 3.22
C LEU A 206 -14.09 2.88 4.10
N ASP A 207 -14.09 2.67 5.42
CA ASP A 207 -14.77 3.52 6.39
C ASP A 207 -13.90 3.77 7.63
N ALA A 208 -13.72 5.04 7.99
CA ALA A 208 -12.98 5.45 9.18
C ALA A 208 -13.87 5.46 10.45
N GLY A 209 -15.20 5.50 10.30
CA GLY A 209 -16.15 5.66 11.41
C GLY A 209 -16.01 4.60 12.52
N PRO A 210 -15.99 3.29 12.19
CA PRO A 210 -15.76 2.23 13.18
C PRO A 210 -14.40 2.33 13.88
N LEU A 211 -13.36 2.74 13.15
CA LEU A 211 -12.01 2.90 13.68
C LEU A 211 -11.89 4.13 14.60
N ASP A 212 -12.52 5.24 14.23
CA ASP A 212 -12.59 6.44 15.06
C ASP A 212 -13.43 6.17 16.33
N SER A 213 -14.49 5.36 16.21
CA SER A 213 -15.29 4.91 17.36
C SER A 213 -14.46 4.03 18.30
N LEU A 214 -13.60 3.17 17.77
CA LEU A 214 -12.65 2.39 18.56
C LEU A 214 -11.67 3.29 19.32
N LEU A 215 -11.16 4.35 18.67
CA LEU A 215 -10.32 5.36 19.33
C LEU A 215 -11.07 6.18 20.39
N ALA A 216 -12.35 6.45 20.18
CA ALA A 216 -13.14 7.30 21.07
C ALA A 216 -13.61 6.54 22.32
N PHE A 217 -14.12 5.31 22.18
CA PHE A 217 -14.92 4.65 23.22
C PHE A 217 -14.30 3.39 23.82
N SER A 218 -13.28 2.80 23.21
CA SER A 218 -12.66 1.59 23.77
C SER A 218 -11.90 1.88 25.06
N LYS A 219 -11.89 0.93 25.98
CA LYS A 219 -11.12 1.04 27.23
C LYS A 219 -9.64 1.23 26.93
N SER A 220 -9.00 2.18 27.62
CA SER A 220 -7.55 2.31 27.59
C SER A 220 -6.89 1.10 28.27
N GLN A 221 -6.09 0.36 27.51
CA GLN A 221 -5.43 -0.89 27.93
C GLN A 221 -4.04 -0.95 27.29
N PRO A 222 -3.06 -1.63 27.93
CA PRO A 222 -1.72 -1.78 27.35
C PRO A 222 -1.76 -2.31 25.91
N LEU A 223 -2.56 -3.36 25.67
CA LEU A 223 -2.83 -3.91 24.35
C LEU A 223 -4.28 -4.38 24.26
N ALA A 224 -4.96 -4.02 23.16
CA ALA A 224 -6.23 -4.61 22.74
C ALA A 224 -6.14 -4.96 21.24
N ALA A 225 -5.81 -6.21 20.96
CA ALA A 225 -5.54 -6.73 19.62
C ALA A 225 -6.76 -7.38 18.97
N PHE A 226 -6.76 -7.41 17.64
CA PHE A 226 -7.71 -8.20 16.87
C PHE A 226 -7.44 -9.70 17.10
N PRO A 227 -8.48 -10.53 17.30
CA PRO A 227 -8.29 -11.96 17.52
C PRO A 227 -7.75 -12.62 16.25
N ALA A 228 -6.74 -13.49 16.39
CA ALA A 228 -6.19 -14.26 15.27
C ALA A 228 -7.13 -15.38 14.82
N THR A 229 -7.94 -15.91 15.73
CA THR A 229 -8.90 -16.98 15.45
C THR A 229 -10.28 -16.65 16.00
N SER A 230 -11.31 -17.28 15.46
CA SER A 230 -12.70 -17.12 15.90
C SER A 230 -12.92 -17.53 17.36
N GLU A 231 -12.10 -18.47 17.87
CA GLU A 231 -12.12 -18.93 19.26
C GLU A 231 -11.53 -17.91 20.24
N ARG A 232 -10.87 -16.86 19.73
CA ARG A 232 -10.32 -15.74 20.53
C ARG A 232 -9.24 -16.18 21.54
N ASN A 233 -8.45 -17.19 21.16
CA ASN A 233 -7.37 -17.72 22.00
C ASN A 233 -6.02 -17.06 21.74
N ASP A 234 -5.87 -16.36 20.61
CA ASP A 234 -4.61 -15.78 20.17
C ASP A 234 -4.79 -14.35 19.66
N ILE A 235 -3.76 -13.53 19.86
CA ILE A 235 -3.69 -12.16 19.33
C ILE A 235 -3.11 -12.15 17.91
N SER A 236 -3.54 -11.17 17.11
CA SER A 236 -3.00 -10.83 15.79
C SER A 236 -2.39 -9.43 15.80
N THR A 237 -1.45 -9.18 14.88
CA THR A 237 -0.88 -7.84 14.61
C THR A 237 -1.56 -7.11 13.45
N SER A 238 -2.64 -7.66 12.88
CA SER A 238 -3.38 -7.04 11.75
C SER A 238 -4.02 -5.70 12.13
N LEU A 239 -4.59 -5.63 13.34
CA LEU A 239 -5.03 -4.40 13.99
C LEU A 239 -4.88 -4.55 15.49
N PHE A 240 -4.39 -3.50 16.14
CA PHE A 240 -4.41 -3.42 17.60
C PHE A 240 -4.47 -1.97 18.07
N LEU A 241 -5.07 -1.79 19.24
CA LEU A 241 -5.10 -0.55 19.99
C LEU A 241 -4.13 -0.68 21.17
N VAL A 242 -3.33 0.35 21.44
CA VAL A 242 -2.43 0.38 22.60
C VAL A 242 -2.57 1.68 23.38
N HIS A 243 -2.32 1.58 24.69
CA HIS A 243 -2.02 2.68 25.59
C HIS A 243 -0.51 2.70 25.83
N PRO A 244 0.25 3.58 25.16
CA PRO A 244 1.70 3.64 25.30
C PRO A 244 2.13 4.02 26.72
N THR A 245 2.91 3.17 27.39
CA THR A 245 3.53 3.48 28.68
C THR A 245 5.04 3.24 28.65
N VAL A 246 5.78 4.03 29.44
CA VAL A 246 7.24 3.86 29.59
C VAL A 246 7.58 2.49 30.16
N SER A 247 6.76 1.95 31.06
CA SER A 247 6.97 0.62 31.66
C SER A 247 6.84 -0.50 30.64
N ASP A 248 5.80 -0.46 29.81
CA ASP A 248 5.60 -1.48 28.78
C ASP A 248 6.68 -1.38 27.70
N TYR A 249 7.05 -0.16 27.31
CA TYR A 249 8.16 0.03 26.37
C TYR A 249 9.47 -0.58 26.88
N ARG A 250 9.82 -0.32 28.15
CA ARG A 250 11.02 -0.89 28.78
C ARG A 250 10.96 -2.42 28.82
N LYS A 251 9.83 -3.00 29.28
CA LYS A 251 9.62 -4.44 29.36
C LYS A 251 9.80 -5.12 27.99
N LEU A 252 9.21 -4.55 26.94
CA LEU A 252 9.30 -5.10 25.59
C LEU A 252 10.72 -5.02 25.03
N ARG A 253 11.45 -3.92 25.29
CA ARG A 253 12.86 -3.78 24.89
C ARG A 253 13.76 -4.80 25.59
N GLU A 254 13.63 -4.96 26.90
CA GLU A 254 14.41 -5.91 27.69
C GLU A 254 14.17 -7.35 27.23
N LEU A 255 12.91 -7.71 26.98
CA LEU A 255 12.56 -9.04 26.48
C LEU A 255 13.16 -9.31 25.10
N ARG A 256 13.07 -8.33 24.18
CA ARG A 256 13.63 -8.43 22.82
C ARG A 256 15.16 -8.48 22.81
N ALA A 257 15.81 -7.81 23.76
CA ALA A 257 17.26 -7.84 23.94
C ALA A 257 17.75 -9.19 24.51
N THR A 258 16.94 -9.82 25.36
CA THR A 258 17.25 -11.13 25.95
C THR A 258 17.08 -12.26 24.94
N GLU A 259 16.02 -12.20 24.12
CA GLU A 259 15.69 -13.26 23.18
C GLU A 259 15.19 -12.69 21.85
N PRO A 260 15.90 -12.97 20.73
CA PRO A 260 15.44 -12.56 19.42
C PRO A 260 14.14 -13.28 19.01
N MET A 261 13.05 -12.53 18.77
CA MET A 261 11.74 -13.05 18.35
C MET A 261 11.00 -12.05 17.45
N THR A 262 10.00 -12.52 16.69
CA THR A 262 9.15 -11.62 15.88
C THR A 262 8.28 -10.72 16.75
N ASP A 263 7.77 -9.61 16.20
CA ASP A 263 6.86 -8.71 16.92
C ASP A 263 5.59 -9.42 17.41
N LEU A 264 5.05 -10.35 16.61
CA LEU A 264 3.90 -11.16 16.99
C LEU A 264 4.20 -12.03 18.22
N ASN A 265 5.34 -12.72 18.23
CA ASN A 265 5.75 -13.55 19.36
C ASN A 265 6.08 -12.72 20.60
N LEU A 266 6.69 -11.54 20.40
CA LEU A 266 6.96 -10.57 21.47
C LEU A 266 5.67 -10.15 22.17
N PHE A 267 4.63 -9.82 21.40
CA PHE A 267 3.34 -9.45 21.97
C PHE A 267 2.61 -10.63 22.61
N ARG A 268 2.60 -11.81 21.99
CA ARG A 268 1.96 -13.02 22.56
C ARG A 268 2.57 -13.44 23.88
N ARG A 269 3.89 -13.26 24.04
CA ARG A 269 4.59 -13.54 25.29
C ARG A 269 4.38 -12.46 26.35
N SER A 270 4.18 -11.21 25.93
CA SER A 270 4.06 -10.07 26.84
C SER A 270 2.65 -9.83 27.34
N PHE A 271 1.64 -10.24 26.57
CA PHE A 271 0.22 -9.92 26.76
C PHE A 271 -0.64 -11.17 26.57
N ALA A 272 -1.39 -11.56 27.61
CA ALA A 272 -2.24 -12.75 27.60
C ALA A 272 -3.54 -12.53 26.82
N ALA A 273 -3.96 -13.53 26.04
CA ALA A 273 -4.99 -13.37 25.02
C ALA A 273 -6.44 -13.16 25.50
N PRO A 274 -6.97 -13.60 26.67
CA PRO A 274 -8.33 -13.16 26.98
C PRO A 274 -8.37 -11.68 27.38
N GLU A 275 -7.32 -11.17 28.02
CA GLU A 275 -7.30 -9.80 28.58
C GLU A 275 -6.86 -8.74 27.56
N SER A 276 -6.15 -9.16 26.52
CA SER A 276 -5.49 -8.26 25.56
C SER A 276 -6.16 -8.26 24.19
N LEU A 277 -7.40 -8.74 24.10
CA LEU A 277 -8.19 -8.73 22.87
C LEU A 277 -9.24 -7.62 22.90
N LEU A 278 -9.57 -7.10 21.72
CA LEU A 278 -10.66 -6.14 21.54
C LEU A 278 -11.96 -6.67 22.15
N SER A 279 -12.80 -5.81 22.73
CA SER A 279 -14.08 -6.28 23.28
C SER A 279 -14.99 -6.84 22.18
N THR A 280 -15.89 -7.75 22.53
CA THR A 280 -16.91 -8.27 21.58
C THR A 280 -17.75 -7.14 20.98
N TRP A 281 -18.00 -6.08 21.76
CA TRP A 281 -18.64 -4.87 21.27
C TRP A 281 -17.83 -4.19 20.15
N SER A 282 -16.52 -4.04 20.33
CA SER A 282 -15.64 -3.44 19.31
C SER A 282 -15.72 -4.24 18.00
N LEU A 283 -15.75 -5.56 18.10
CA LEU A 283 -15.87 -6.47 16.95
C LEU A 283 -17.27 -6.46 16.32
N SER A 284 -18.29 -5.96 17.02
CA SER A 284 -19.66 -5.83 16.49
C SER A 284 -19.88 -4.58 15.66
N LEU A 285 -18.86 -3.69 15.56
CA LEU A 285 -18.92 -2.46 14.77
C LEU A 285 -18.84 -2.69 13.24
N GLY A 286 -18.87 -3.96 12.80
CA GLY A 286 -18.68 -4.37 11.42
C GLY A 286 -17.36 -5.11 11.23
N ASN A 287 -16.94 -5.28 9.97
CA ASN A 287 -15.66 -5.89 9.66
C ASN A 287 -14.56 -4.85 9.87
N LEU A 288 -14.03 -4.76 11.10
CA LEU A 288 -12.95 -3.82 11.44
C LEU A 288 -11.71 -4.03 10.57
N VAL A 289 -11.32 -5.30 10.37
CA VAL A 289 -10.27 -5.72 9.46
C VAL A 289 -10.76 -6.92 8.69
N TYR A 290 -10.56 -6.88 7.39
CA TYR A 290 -10.78 -8.01 6.49
C TYR A 290 -9.49 -8.27 5.68
N GLU A 291 -9.08 -9.51 5.53
CA GLU A 291 -7.89 -9.88 4.75
C GLU A 291 -8.31 -10.19 3.31
N SER A 292 -7.62 -9.65 2.30
CA SER A 292 -8.00 -9.84 0.89
C SER A 292 -8.07 -11.32 0.48
N GLY A 293 -7.18 -12.15 1.03
CA GLY A 293 -7.15 -13.59 0.74
C GLY A 293 -8.43 -14.34 1.14
N THR A 294 -9.18 -13.86 2.15
CA THR A 294 -10.42 -14.54 2.57
C THR A 294 -11.59 -14.30 1.61
N LEU A 295 -11.47 -13.35 0.66
CA LEU A 295 -12.46 -13.21 -0.44
C LEU A 295 -12.51 -14.45 -1.33
N ARG A 296 -11.47 -15.29 -1.33
CA ARG A 296 -11.43 -16.53 -2.11
C ARG A 296 -12.39 -17.59 -1.56
N ASP A 297 -12.68 -17.52 -0.27
CA ASP A 297 -13.61 -18.41 0.44
C ASP A 297 -15.03 -17.82 0.54
N ALA A 298 -15.36 -16.87 -0.36
CA ALA A 298 -16.66 -16.21 -0.37
C ALA A 298 -17.80 -17.22 -0.61
N ILE A 299 -18.83 -17.14 0.23
CA ILE A 299 -20.03 -17.99 0.15
C ILE A 299 -20.88 -17.67 -1.08
N ASP A 300 -21.71 -18.64 -1.48
CA ASP A 300 -22.78 -18.42 -2.44
C ASP A 300 -23.74 -17.34 -1.91
N GLY A 301 -23.90 -16.25 -2.67
CA GLY A 301 -24.68 -15.07 -2.26
C GLY A 301 -23.87 -13.93 -1.65
N PHE A 302 -22.54 -13.95 -1.73
CA PHE A 302 -21.70 -12.78 -1.42
C PHE A 302 -22.22 -11.54 -2.17
N ASN A 303 -22.42 -10.44 -1.43
CA ASN A 303 -22.87 -9.17 -1.98
C ASN A 303 -21.78 -8.09 -1.79
N ALA A 304 -21.25 -7.60 -2.90
CA ALA A 304 -20.17 -6.63 -2.92
C ALA A 304 -20.53 -5.30 -2.21
N THR A 305 -21.77 -4.82 -2.39
CA THR A 305 -22.21 -3.54 -1.81
C THR A 305 -22.29 -3.63 -0.30
N ILE A 306 -22.93 -4.69 0.22
CA ILE A 306 -23.02 -4.93 1.67
C ILE A 306 -21.63 -5.09 2.27
N PHE A 307 -20.75 -5.82 1.59
CA PHE A 307 -19.36 -5.99 2.04
C PHE A 307 -18.62 -4.66 2.16
N ILE A 308 -18.69 -3.80 1.13
CA ILE A 308 -18.00 -2.49 1.12
C ILE A 308 -18.58 -1.57 2.21
N GLU A 309 -19.90 -1.56 2.40
CA GLU A 309 -20.55 -0.71 3.42
C GLU A 309 -20.29 -1.19 4.86
N ALA A 310 -20.11 -2.49 5.07
CA ALA A 310 -19.90 -3.08 6.40
C ALA A 310 -18.43 -3.21 6.81
N THR A 311 -17.48 -2.90 5.92
CA THR A 311 -16.05 -3.13 6.15
C THR A 311 -15.32 -1.80 6.35
N ALA A 312 -14.54 -1.71 7.43
CA ALA A 312 -13.77 -0.51 7.74
C ALA A 312 -12.42 -0.51 7.03
N TYR A 313 -11.67 -1.59 7.13
CA TYR A 313 -10.34 -1.73 6.55
C TYR A 313 -10.14 -3.09 5.88
N VAL A 314 -9.61 -3.08 4.66
CA VAL A 314 -9.18 -4.30 3.97
C VAL A 314 -7.66 -4.31 3.89
N ARG A 315 -7.04 -5.27 4.56
CA ARG A 315 -5.60 -5.53 4.44
C ARG A 315 -5.35 -6.36 3.18
N LEU A 316 -4.44 -5.87 2.34
CA LEU A 316 -4.06 -6.55 1.11
C LEU A 316 -2.92 -7.51 1.43
N SER A 317 -3.29 -8.74 1.74
CA SER A 317 -2.38 -9.81 2.15
C SER A 317 -2.88 -11.12 1.57
N ASP A 318 -2.30 -11.48 0.43
CA ASP A 318 -2.43 -12.80 -0.18
C ASP A 318 -1.07 -13.50 0.00
N PRO A 319 -0.97 -14.54 0.86
CA PRO A 319 0.33 -15.17 1.21
C PRO A 319 1.12 -15.70 0.02
N GLU A 320 0.45 -15.99 -1.09
CA GLU A 320 1.03 -16.48 -2.34
C GLU A 320 1.64 -15.36 -3.21
N LEU A 321 1.39 -14.09 -2.86
CA LEU A 321 1.91 -12.91 -3.53
C LEU A 321 2.95 -12.20 -2.64
N PRO A 322 3.97 -11.56 -3.24
CA PRO A 322 4.94 -10.74 -2.49
C PRO A 322 4.31 -9.48 -1.86
N GLY A 323 3.09 -9.13 -2.26
CA GLY A 323 2.34 -7.96 -1.79
C GLY A 323 1.86 -7.08 -2.95
N PRO A 324 0.92 -6.14 -2.68
CA PRO A 324 0.36 -5.25 -3.68
C PRO A 324 1.33 -4.16 -4.16
N GLU A 325 2.47 -4.01 -3.48
CA GLU A 325 3.52 -3.04 -3.79
C GLU A 325 4.37 -3.46 -5.00
N TYR A 326 4.30 -4.74 -5.37
CA TYR A 326 5.11 -5.34 -6.42
C TYR A 326 4.29 -5.61 -7.68
N ASP A 327 4.90 -5.41 -8.85
CA ASP A 327 4.31 -5.80 -10.12
C ASP A 327 4.48 -7.30 -10.33
N VAL A 328 3.41 -8.03 -10.02
CA VAL A 328 3.34 -9.48 -10.21
C VAL A 328 2.80 -9.78 -11.62
N PRO A 329 3.38 -10.76 -12.35
CA PRO A 329 2.87 -11.20 -13.64
C PRO A 329 1.36 -11.48 -13.64
N TYR A 330 0.70 -11.11 -14.73
CA TYR A 330 -0.76 -11.21 -14.85
C TYR A 330 -1.28 -12.63 -14.55
N TYR A 331 -0.59 -13.66 -15.03
CA TYR A 331 -0.99 -15.05 -14.84
C TYR A 331 -1.06 -15.45 -13.36
N ASP A 332 -0.07 -15.06 -12.55
CA ASP A 332 -0.03 -15.37 -11.12
C ASP A 332 -1.15 -14.65 -10.36
N ARG A 333 -1.46 -13.40 -10.74
CA ARG A 333 -2.59 -12.66 -10.16
C ARG A 333 -3.94 -13.30 -10.49
N VAL A 334 -4.14 -13.73 -11.74
CA VAL A 334 -5.41 -14.34 -12.18
C VAL A 334 -5.64 -15.68 -11.50
N ARG A 335 -4.59 -16.48 -11.27
CA ARG A 335 -4.70 -17.76 -10.56
C ARG A 335 -5.29 -17.62 -9.15
N LEU A 336 -5.04 -16.48 -8.50
CA LEU A 336 -5.49 -16.21 -7.13
C LEU A 336 -6.81 -15.44 -7.07
N ARG A 337 -7.40 -15.10 -8.23
CA ARG A 337 -8.67 -14.38 -8.26
C ARG A 337 -9.78 -15.26 -7.64
N PRO A 338 -10.61 -14.71 -6.72
CA PRO A 338 -11.77 -15.41 -6.20
C PRO A 338 -12.68 -15.96 -7.30
N GLN A 339 -13.21 -17.16 -7.10
CA GLN A 339 -14.09 -17.83 -8.06
C GLN A 339 -15.49 -17.20 -8.12
N ASN A 340 -15.99 -16.71 -6.99
CA ASN A 340 -17.22 -15.93 -6.94
C ASN A 340 -17.03 -14.62 -7.73
N GLU A 341 -17.94 -14.33 -8.67
CA GLU A 341 -17.79 -13.20 -9.61
C GLU A 341 -17.76 -11.84 -8.89
N GLU A 342 -18.66 -11.61 -7.94
CA GLU A 342 -18.72 -10.36 -7.17
C GLU A 342 -17.49 -10.21 -6.26
N ALA A 343 -17.12 -11.27 -5.54
CA ALA A 343 -15.92 -11.25 -4.70
C ALA A 343 -14.65 -11.03 -5.54
N GLY A 344 -14.58 -11.66 -6.71
CA GLY A 344 -13.48 -11.50 -7.66
C GLY A 344 -13.39 -10.08 -8.23
N ALA A 345 -14.53 -9.44 -8.48
CA ALA A 345 -14.58 -8.03 -8.90
C ALA A 345 -14.13 -7.08 -7.78
N VAL A 346 -14.56 -7.32 -6.54
CA VAL A 346 -14.10 -6.55 -5.36
C VAL A 346 -12.60 -6.71 -5.16
N TRP A 347 -12.09 -7.95 -5.18
CA TRP A 347 -10.66 -8.24 -5.04
C TRP A 347 -9.83 -7.52 -6.10
N ALA A 348 -10.22 -7.62 -7.38
CA ALA A 348 -9.51 -6.94 -8.46
C ALA A 348 -9.52 -5.41 -8.28
N LYS A 349 -10.69 -4.85 -7.94
CA LYS A 349 -10.84 -3.41 -7.69
C LYS A 349 -9.97 -2.93 -6.54
N LEU A 350 -9.81 -3.71 -5.47
CA LEU A 350 -8.96 -3.36 -4.34
C LEU A 350 -7.48 -3.22 -4.75
N TYR A 351 -6.97 -4.20 -5.50
CA TYR A 351 -5.59 -4.19 -6.01
C TYR A 351 -5.36 -3.10 -7.06
N ASP A 352 -6.30 -2.89 -7.99
CA ASP A 352 -6.22 -1.81 -8.97
C ASP A 352 -6.25 -0.44 -8.31
N THR A 353 -7.15 -0.25 -7.33
CA THR A 353 -7.23 0.99 -6.54
C THR A 353 -5.93 1.24 -5.79
N PHE A 354 -5.31 0.21 -5.22
CA PHE A 354 -4.02 0.35 -4.55
C PHE A 354 -2.94 0.85 -5.51
N ARG A 355 -2.81 0.23 -6.70
CA ARG A 355 -1.84 0.63 -7.73
C ARG A 355 -2.05 2.07 -8.18
N GLU A 356 -3.28 2.44 -8.53
CA GLU A 356 -3.62 3.80 -8.97
C GLU A 356 -3.27 4.83 -7.90
N ARG A 357 -3.59 4.53 -6.65
CA ARG A 357 -3.34 5.44 -5.53
C ARG A 357 -1.88 5.53 -5.14
N ARG A 358 -1.10 4.46 -5.29
CA ARG A 358 0.36 4.50 -5.10
C ARG A 358 0.99 5.53 -6.04
N MET A 359 0.57 5.51 -7.31
CA MET A 359 0.98 6.51 -8.31
C MET A 359 0.47 7.91 -7.97
N GLU A 360 -0.80 8.09 -7.64
CA GLU A 360 -1.38 9.40 -7.35
C GLU A 360 -0.76 10.07 -6.10
N ILE A 361 -0.61 9.30 -5.02
CA ILE A 361 -0.22 9.82 -3.70
C ILE A 361 1.30 9.98 -3.61
N CYS A 362 2.05 8.95 -4.01
CA CYS A 362 3.51 8.90 -3.85
C CYS A 362 4.27 9.29 -5.12
N GLY A 363 3.65 9.17 -6.29
CA GLY A 363 4.33 9.28 -7.58
C GLY A 363 5.31 8.12 -7.80
N LEU A 364 4.97 6.94 -7.29
CA LEU A 364 5.79 5.72 -7.37
C LEU A 364 4.98 4.63 -8.05
N ASP A 365 5.62 3.96 -9.02
CA ASP A 365 5.06 2.77 -9.65
C ASP A 365 5.17 1.57 -8.70
N LEU A 366 4.66 0.43 -9.14
CA LEU A 366 4.90 -0.83 -8.47
C LEU A 366 6.39 -1.20 -8.58
N GLU A 367 6.90 -1.83 -7.53
CA GLU A 367 8.27 -2.34 -7.51
C GLU A 367 8.38 -3.57 -8.41
N THR A 368 9.52 -3.75 -9.05
CA THR A 368 9.76 -4.96 -9.84
C THR A 368 9.91 -6.16 -8.91
N TRP A 369 9.05 -7.17 -9.05
CA TRP A 369 9.23 -8.42 -8.33
C TRP A 369 10.35 -9.25 -8.97
N THR A 370 11.45 -9.43 -8.25
CA THR A 370 12.42 -10.48 -8.54
C THR A 370 12.16 -11.62 -7.58
N THR A 371 11.88 -12.82 -8.10
CA THR A 371 11.86 -14.02 -7.27
C THR A 371 13.17 -14.09 -6.48
N PRO A 372 13.13 -14.18 -5.14
CA PRO A 372 14.36 -14.32 -4.37
C PRO A 372 15.05 -15.60 -4.84
N VAL A 373 16.25 -15.46 -5.41
CA VAL A 373 17.11 -16.57 -5.80
C VAL A 373 17.64 -17.20 -4.51
N LEU A 374 16.79 -18.00 -3.85
CA LEU A 374 17.24 -18.96 -2.86
C LEU A 374 17.76 -20.17 -3.64
N GLN A 375 19.08 -20.20 -3.83
CA GLN A 375 19.89 -21.39 -4.12
C GLN A 375 19.30 -22.37 -5.15
N ALA A 376 19.21 -21.93 -6.40
CA ALA A 376 19.13 -22.85 -7.54
C ALA A 376 20.53 -23.17 -8.12
N GLU A 377 21.55 -23.24 -7.26
CA GLU A 377 22.93 -23.63 -7.65
C GLU A 377 23.28 -25.08 -7.29
N GLU A 378 22.36 -25.88 -6.75
CA GLU A 378 22.61 -27.32 -6.49
C GLU A 378 21.84 -28.28 -7.41
N ALA A 379 21.16 -27.80 -8.45
CA ALA A 379 20.43 -28.66 -9.39
C ALA A 379 20.83 -28.48 -10.87
N SER A 380 22.07 -28.07 -11.13
CA SER A 380 22.65 -28.14 -12.48
C SER A 380 24.07 -28.71 -12.45
N GLN A 381 24.20 -29.89 -11.86
CA GLN A 381 25.30 -30.81 -12.14
C GLN A 381 24.73 -32.21 -12.25
N ASP A 382 23.91 -32.44 -13.27
CA ASP A 382 23.75 -33.79 -13.82
C ASP A 382 24.17 -33.76 -15.29
N GLU A 383 25.11 -34.64 -15.54
CA GLU A 383 25.90 -34.88 -16.73
C GLU A 383 25.05 -35.01 -18.00
N VAL A 384 25.52 -34.39 -19.08
CA VAL A 384 25.12 -34.73 -20.44
C VAL A 384 25.86 -36.00 -20.85
N PRO A 385 25.21 -37.14 -21.16
CA PRO A 385 25.88 -38.26 -21.78
C PRO A 385 25.89 -38.10 -23.30
N GLU A 386 27.12 -38.13 -23.79
CA GLU A 386 27.59 -38.18 -25.17
C GLU A 386 26.87 -39.26 -26.02
N GLU A 387 26.34 -38.82 -27.17
CA GLU A 387 25.64 -39.65 -28.16
C GLU A 387 26.63 -40.58 -28.89
N LYS A 388 26.60 -41.88 -28.57
CA LYS A 388 27.33 -42.92 -29.33
C LYS A 388 26.47 -43.47 -30.45
N GLN A 389 26.85 -43.13 -31.68
CA GLN A 389 26.49 -43.85 -32.90
C GLN A 389 26.85 -45.35 -32.81
N ARG A 390 25.92 -46.23 -33.20
CA ARG A 390 26.25 -47.48 -33.88
C ARG A 390 25.12 -47.94 -34.83
N PRO A 391 25.44 -48.66 -35.92
CA PRO A 391 24.61 -48.75 -37.12
C PRO A 391 23.87 -50.09 -37.29
N GLY A 392 22.81 -50.04 -38.10
CA GLY A 392 22.40 -51.10 -39.02
C GLY A 392 21.51 -52.21 -38.46
N GLU A 393 20.24 -52.24 -38.91
CA GLU A 393 19.72 -53.45 -39.55
C GLU A 393 18.51 -53.12 -40.44
N GLU A 394 18.59 -53.64 -41.65
CA GLU A 394 17.72 -53.50 -42.79
C GLU A 394 16.80 -54.72 -42.81
N GLN A 395 15.48 -54.54 -43.01
CA GLN A 395 14.65 -55.29 -43.99
C GLN A 395 13.14 -55.25 -43.70
N ARG A 396 12.42 -54.83 -44.76
CA ARG A 396 11.24 -55.49 -45.35
C ARG A 396 9.87 -55.31 -44.69
N ALA A 397 9.03 -54.49 -45.33
CA ALA A 397 7.70 -54.90 -45.78
C ALA A 397 7.21 -53.95 -46.88
N GLU A 398 7.00 -54.51 -48.06
CA GLU A 398 6.45 -53.89 -49.26
C GLU A 398 4.98 -54.33 -49.35
N SER A 399 4.14 -53.47 -49.94
CA SER A 399 2.81 -53.76 -50.53
C SER A 399 1.64 -54.08 -49.59
N GLU A 400 0.62 -53.23 -49.57
CA GLU A 400 -0.58 -53.41 -50.40
C GLU A 400 -1.49 -52.17 -50.34
N GLU A 401 -1.73 -51.59 -51.51
CA GLU A 401 -2.86 -50.72 -51.80
C GLU A 401 -4.16 -51.54 -51.74
N LEU A 402 -5.26 -50.94 -51.25
CA LEU A 402 -6.47 -50.87 -52.07
C LEU A 402 -7.40 -49.75 -51.62
N GLN A 403 -7.85 -49.03 -52.64
CA GLN A 403 -8.84 -47.96 -52.67
C GLN A 403 -10.21 -48.37 -52.10
N VAL A 404 -11.01 -47.35 -51.81
CA VAL A 404 -12.40 -47.09 -52.27
C VAL A 404 -13.16 -46.41 -51.11
N GLN A 405 -13.31 -45.08 -51.09
CA GLN A 405 -14.34 -44.25 -51.76
C GLN A 405 -15.63 -44.06 -50.94
N ASP A 406 -15.99 -42.79 -50.76
CA ASP A 406 -17.31 -42.19 -50.51
C ASP A 406 -18.12 -42.62 -49.25
N LEU A 407 -18.14 -41.74 -48.23
CA LEU A 407 -19.25 -40.83 -47.91
C LEU A 407 -18.95 -39.93 -46.70
#